data_AF-A0A7K1AQL4-F1
#
_entry.id   AF-A0A7K1AQL4-F1
#
_cell.length_a   1.000
_cell.length_b   1.000
_cell.length_c   1.000
_cell.angle_alpha   90.00
_cell.angle_beta   90.00
_cell.angle_gamma   90.00
#
_symmetry.space_group_name_H-M   'P 1'
#
loop_
_entity.id
_entity.type
_entity.pdbx_description
1 polymer ?
#
loop_
_entity_poly.entity_id
_entity_poly.type
_entity_poly.pdbx_seq_one_letter_code
_entity_poly.pdbx_strand_id
1 'polypeptide(L)'
;MSDISVRYQTGAPQNLEKRFATRAAGMLPSEIRSLFAVASRPEIVSLAGGMPNLSALPMEMMAGVVNELILTNGSEALQYGSGQGHPKLREQIC
;
A
#
# COMPACT_ATOMS: atom_id res chain seq x y z
N MET A 1 -34.55 -39.09 -5.56
CA MET A 1 -33.36 -38.35 -6.01
C MET A 1 -33.06 -37.30 -4.94
N SER A 2 -32.29 -37.68 -3.92
CA SER A 2 -31.86 -36.75 -2.87
C SER A 2 -30.45 -36.27 -3.21
N ASP A 3 -30.35 -35.04 -3.69
CA ASP A 3 -29.07 -34.36 -3.92
C ASP A 3 -28.38 -34.14 -2.57
N ILE A 4 -27.24 -34.80 -2.37
CA ILE A 4 -26.41 -34.63 -1.18
C ILE A 4 -25.66 -33.31 -1.37
N SER A 5 -26.10 -32.27 -0.65
CA SER A 5 -25.36 -31.02 -0.54
C SER A 5 -24.04 -31.28 0.20
N VAL A 6 -22.94 -31.35 -0.56
CA VAL A 6 -21.60 -31.57 -0.01
C VAL A 6 -21.20 -30.34 0.82
N ARG A 7 -21.20 -30.49 2.14
CA ARG A 7 -20.66 -29.46 3.05
C ARG A 7 -19.14 -29.53 3.05
N TYR A 8 -18.49 -28.53 2.46
CA TYR A 8 -17.04 -28.38 2.55
C TYR A 8 -16.65 -27.97 3.99
N GLN A 9 -15.84 -28.78 4.65
CA GLN A 9 -15.28 -28.45 5.97
C GLN A 9 -14.24 -27.35 5.82
N THR A 10 -14.58 -26.14 6.25
CA THR A 10 -13.65 -25.02 6.42
C THR A 10 -12.84 -25.25 7.70
N GLY A 11 -11.76 -26.02 7.61
CA GLY A 11 -10.91 -26.30 8.77
C GLY A 11 -9.78 -27.30 8.53
N ALA A 12 -9.84 -28.07 7.44
CA ALA A 12 -8.72 -28.93 7.06
C ALA A 12 -7.52 -28.05 6.62
N PRO A 13 -6.29 -28.31 7.14
CA PRO A 13 -5.11 -27.57 6.76
C PRO A 13 -4.83 -27.75 5.26
N GLN A 14 -4.89 -26.66 4.50
CA GLN A 14 -4.80 -26.70 3.04
C GLN A 14 -3.36 -26.78 2.50
N ASN A 15 -2.35 -26.77 3.40
CA ASN A 15 -0.92 -26.76 3.08
C ASN A 15 -0.59 -25.72 2.00
N LEU A 16 -1.06 -24.49 2.18
CA LEU A 16 -0.99 -23.43 1.17
C LEU A 16 0.46 -23.08 0.82
N GLU A 17 1.37 -23.27 1.76
CA GLU A 17 2.80 -23.02 1.59
C GLU A 17 3.39 -23.88 0.46
N LYS A 18 2.89 -25.12 0.31
CA LYS A 18 3.31 -26.03 -0.77
C LYS A 18 2.83 -25.59 -2.16
N ARG A 19 1.92 -24.62 -2.24
CA ARG A 19 1.36 -24.09 -3.50
C ARG A 19 2.07 -22.82 -3.96
N PHE A 20 3.00 -22.28 -3.17
CA PHE A 20 3.74 -21.10 -3.58
C PHE A 20 4.65 -21.39 -4.77
N ALA A 21 4.78 -20.39 -5.65
CA ALA A 21 5.78 -20.43 -6.70
C ALA A 21 7.19 -20.38 -6.12
N THR A 22 8.17 -20.99 -6.78
CA THR A 22 9.57 -21.05 -6.32
C THR A 22 10.14 -19.67 -5.94
N ARG A 23 9.79 -18.62 -6.69
CA ARG A 23 10.24 -17.23 -6.41
C ARG A 23 9.79 -16.69 -5.04
N ALA A 24 8.71 -17.21 -4.48
CA ALA A 24 8.22 -16.78 -3.17
C ALA A 24 9.20 -17.13 -2.04
N ALA A 25 10.05 -18.15 -2.23
CA ALA A 25 11.10 -18.51 -1.26
C ALA A 25 12.12 -17.38 -1.04
N GLY A 26 12.26 -16.45 -2.00
CA GLY A 26 13.14 -15.28 -1.88
C GLY A 26 12.47 -14.04 -1.25
N MET A 27 11.18 -14.09 -0.96
CA MET A 27 10.45 -12.96 -0.37
C MET A 27 10.69 -12.93 1.15
N LEU A 28 11.65 -12.11 1.60
CA LEU A 28 11.97 -11.93 3.02
C LEU A 28 11.22 -10.72 3.61
N PRO A 29 10.86 -10.76 4.92
CA PRO A 29 10.36 -9.58 5.61
C PRO A 29 11.43 -8.48 5.65
N SER A 30 11.00 -7.22 5.71
CA SER A 30 11.89 -6.08 5.91
C SER A 30 12.04 -5.83 7.40
N GLU A 31 13.24 -6.05 7.94
CA GLU A 31 13.52 -5.76 9.35
C GLU A 31 13.32 -4.28 9.70
N ILE A 32 13.64 -3.36 8.77
CA ILE A 32 13.39 -1.92 8.93
C ILE A 32 11.88 -1.66 9.08
N ARG A 33 11.05 -2.27 8.24
CA ARG A 33 9.58 -2.11 8.34
C ARG A 33 9.03 -2.71 9.64
N SER A 34 9.61 -3.80 10.14
CA SER A 34 9.22 -4.40 11.43
C SER A 34 9.43 -3.42 12.59
N LEU A 35 10.44 -2.56 12.51
CA LEU A 35 10.70 -1.52 13.52
C LEU A 35 9.66 -0.39 13.51
N PHE A 36 8.98 -0.12 12.40
CA PHE A 36 8.01 0.99 12.31
C PHE A 36 6.81 0.82 13.26
N ALA A 37 6.37 -0.40 13.52
CA ALA A 37 5.30 -0.66 14.48
C ALA A 37 5.70 -0.29 15.93
N VAL A 38 7.00 -0.34 16.23
CA VAL A 38 7.55 0.04 17.54
C VAL A 38 7.86 1.54 17.55
N ALA A 39 8.42 2.09 16.47
CA ALA A 39 8.79 3.50 16.34
C ALA A 39 7.60 4.48 16.40
N SER A 40 6.38 4.02 16.09
CA SER A 40 5.17 4.85 16.15
C SER A 40 4.55 4.97 17.55
N ARG A 41 5.08 4.25 18.55
CA ARG A 41 4.60 4.29 19.92
C ARG A 41 5.03 5.61 20.60
N PRO A 42 4.10 6.36 21.22
CA PRO A 42 4.39 7.69 21.75
C PRO A 42 5.43 7.71 22.87
N GLU A 43 5.61 6.59 23.58
CA GLU A 43 6.61 6.43 24.64
C GLU A 43 8.03 6.12 24.14
N ILE A 44 8.21 5.95 22.82
CA ILE A 44 9.50 5.58 22.22
C ILE A 44 10.14 6.77 21.51
N VAL A 45 11.40 7.04 21.85
CA VAL A 45 12.26 7.92 21.06
C VAL A 45 12.93 7.09 19.97
N SER A 46 12.42 7.17 18.74
CA SER A 46 13.00 6.46 17.60
C SER A 46 14.12 7.26 16.94
N LEU A 47 15.34 6.73 16.99
CA LEU A 47 16.45 7.16 16.14
C LEU A 47 16.55 6.32 14.85
N ALA A 48 15.66 5.33 14.68
CA ALA A 48 15.53 4.61 13.42
C ALA A 48 15.01 5.58 12.35
N GLY A 49 15.80 5.76 11.30
CA GLY A 49 15.54 6.74 10.25
C GLY A 49 14.47 6.30 9.25
N GLY A 50 13.91 7.28 8.53
CA GLY A 50 13.06 7.07 7.36
C GLY A 50 11.72 7.82 7.38
N MET A 51 11.29 8.34 8.53
CA MET A 51 10.06 9.13 8.63
C MET A 51 10.38 10.61 8.41
N PRO A 52 9.73 11.28 7.44
CA PRO A 52 9.89 12.72 7.25
C PRO A 52 9.29 13.49 8.43
N ASN A 53 9.81 14.69 8.70
CA ASN A 53 9.22 15.61 9.65
C ASN A 53 7.88 16.14 9.11
N LEU A 54 6.76 15.60 9.59
CA LEU A 54 5.43 15.99 9.13
C LEU A 54 5.09 17.46 9.42
N SER A 55 5.63 18.03 10.50
CA SER A 55 5.42 19.45 10.82
C SER A 55 6.10 20.40 9.84
N ALA A 56 7.05 19.91 9.04
CA ALA A 56 7.66 20.69 7.96
C ALA A 56 6.88 20.60 6.64
N LEU A 57 5.85 19.75 6.56
CA LEU A 57 5.04 19.63 5.34
C LEU A 57 4.01 20.77 5.27
N PRO A 58 3.84 21.42 4.10
CA PRO A 58 2.91 22.52 3.92
C PRO A 58 1.47 22.01 3.77
N MET A 59 0.83 21.65 4.90
CA MET A 59 -0.49 20.98 4.91
C MET A 59 -1.59 21.76 4.19
N GLU A 60 -1.62 23.10 4.33
CA GLU A 60 -2.61 23.95 3.67
C GLU A 60 -2.47 23.94 2.14
N MET A 61 -1.23 24.03 1.64
CA MET A 61 -0.96 23.95 0.20
C MET A 61 -1.36 22.58 -0.34
N MET A 62 -1.01 21.50 0.36
CA MET A 62 -1.38 20.13 -0.05
C MET A 62 -2.90 19.95 -0.14
N ALA A 63 -3.65 20.45 0.85
CA ALA A 63 -5.11 20.42 0.82
C ALA A 63 -5.68 21.22 -0.36
N GLY A 64 -5.12 22.41 -0.64
CA GLY A 64 -5.51 23.24 -1.78
C GLY A 64 -5.30 22.54 -3.12
N VAL A 65 -4.13 21.92 -3.32
CA VAL A 65 -3.80 21.18 -4.55
C VAL A 65 -4.77 20.01 -4.79
N VAL A 66 -5.09 19.24 -3.75
CA VAL A 66 -6.04 18.12 -3.88
C VAL A 66 -7.45 18.63 -4.21
N ASN A 67 -7.90 19.71 -3.57
CA ASN A 67 -9.19 20.31 -3.86
C ASN A 67 -9.29 20.78 -5.32
N GLU A 68 -8.28 21.51 -5.81
CA GLU A 68 -8.23 21.97 -7.19
C GLU A 68 -8.21 20.80 -8.17
N LEU A 69 -7.41 19.76 -7.91
CA LEU A 69 -7.34 18.55 -8.74
C LEU A 69 -8.71 17.92 -8.92
N ILE A 70 -9.47 17.76 -7.84
CA ILE A 70 -10.80 17.13 -7.91
C ILE A 70 -11.79 18.00 -8.70
N LEU A 71 -11.78 19.32 -8.50
CA LEU A 71 -12.70 20.23 -9.20
C LEU A 71 -12.40 20.38 -10.69
N THR A 72 -11.13 20.30 -11.07
CA THR A 72 -10.68 20.59 -12.45
C THR A 72 -10.46 19.32 -13.29
N ASN A 73 -9.91 18.27 -12.68
CA ASN A 73 -9.47 17.05 -13.36
C ASN A 73 -9.96 15.76 -12.65
N GLY A 74 -10.98 15.86 -11.78
CA GLY A 74 -11.42 14.76 -10.91
C GLY A 74 -11.78 13.47 -11.65
N SER A 75 -12.45 13.56 -12.80
CA SER A 75 -12.82 12.37 -13.60
C SER A 75 -11.61 11.59 -14.09
N GLU A 76 -10.51 12.27 -14.44
CA GLU A 76 -9.25 11.63 -14.82
C GLU A 76 -8.53 11.10 -13.58
N ALA A 77 -8.45 11.90 -12.51
CA ALA A 77 -7.77 11.55 -11.27
C ALA A 77 -8.37 10.32 -10.56
N LEU A 78 -9.67 10.08 -10.73
CA LEU A 78 -10.41 8.98 -10.11
C LEU A 78 -10.64 7.78 -11.06
N GLN A 79 -10.13 7.83 -12.28
CA GLN A 79 -10.24 6.75 -13.27
C GLN A 79 -8.93 5.97 -13.40
N TYR A 80 -9.00 4.76 -13.97
CA TYR A 80 -7.82 4.00 -14.38
C TYR A 80 -6.84 4.85 -15.20
N GLY A 81 -5.59 4.84 -14.77
CA GLY A 81 -4.47 5.47 -15.47
C GLY A 81 -3.63 4.47 -16.28
N SER A 82 -2.74 5.01 -17.10
CA SER A 82 -1.69 4.24 -17.77
C SER A 82 -0.66 3.69 -16.77
N GLY A 83 -0.16 2.47 -17.01
CA GLY A 83 0.95 1.90 -16.23
C GLY A 83 2.27 2.68 -16.33
N GLN A 84 2.36 3.63 -17.27
CA GLN A 84 3.51 4.53 -17.40
C GLN A 84 3.43 5.75 -16.47
N GLY A 85 2.28 6.01 -15.84
CA GLY A 85 2.03 7.21 -15.04
C GLY A 85 1.55 8.42 -15.85
N HIS A 86 1.32 9.55 -15.17
CA HIS A 86 0.74 10.76 -15.75
C HIS A 86 1.75 11.52 -16.64
N PRO A 87 1.45 11.82 -17.92
CA PRO A 87 2.42 12.39 -18.87
C PRO A 87 3.06 13.70 -18.40
N LYS A 88 2.27 14.68 -17.92
CA LYS A 88 2.81 15.97 -17.47
C LYS A 88 3.78 15.83 -16.30
N LEU A 89 3.59 14.82 -15.44
CA LEU A 89 4.50 14.57 -14.32
C LEU A 89 5.83 14.01 -14.83
N ARG A 90 5.79 13.14 -15.85
CA ARG A 90 7.00 12.59 -16.45
C ARG A 90 7.83 13.67 -17.13
N GLU A 91 7.20 14.59 -17.85
CA GLU A 91 7.87 15.74 -18.50
C GLU A 91 8.55 16.68 -17.50
N GLN A 92 8.10 16.73 -16.25
CA GLN A 92 8.71 17.57 -15.21
C GLN A 92 9.87 16.88 -14.49
N ILE A 93 9.93 15.54 -14.51
CA ILE A 93 10.95 14.76 -13.80
C ILE A 93 12.10 14.33 -14.73
N CYS A 94 11.80 14.06 -16.00
CA CYS A 94 12.73 13.54 -17.01
C CYS A 94 13.32 14.66 -17.88
#